data_AF-A0A932LA70-F1
#
_entry.id   AF-A0A932LA70-F1
#
_cell.length_a   1.000
_cell.length_b   1.000
_cell.length_c   1.000
_cell.angle_alpha   90.00
_cell.angle_beta   90.00
_cell.angle_gamma   90.00
#
_symmetry.space_group_name_H-M   'P 1'
#
loop_
_entity.id
_entity.type
_entity.pdbx_description
1 polymer ?
#
loop_
_entity_poly.entity_id
_entity_poly.type
_entity_poly.pdbx_seq_one_letter_code
_entity_poly.pdbx_strand_id
1 'polypeptide(L)' 'MARWSYLDLNDENIDSGILNDVTLGVNWYLNAYTRLMFNYIHLFLNDPVTDHSDADIFASRGGRL' A
#
# COMPACT_ATOMS: atom_id res chain seq x y z
N MET A 1 10.62 2.51 6.08
CA MET A 1 10.14 1.12 6.13
C MET A 1 9.43 0.83 4.83
N ALA A 2 9.84 -0.18 4.09
CA ALA A 2 9.14 -0.65 2.90
C ALA A 2 8.59 -2.05 3.21
N ARG A 3 7.34 -2.31 2.83
CA ARG A 3 6.67 -3.61 2.96
C ARG A 3 6.04 -3.94 1.62
N TRP A 4 6.28 -5.15 1.13
CA TRP A 4 5.60 -5.70 -0.04
C TRP A 4 4.84 -6.94 0.41
N SER A 5 3.60 -7.09 -0.05
CA SER A 5 2.74 -8.23 0.17
C SER A 5 2.00 -8.55 -1.13
N TYR A 6 1.70 -9.83 -1.33
CA TYR A 6 0.92 -10.33 -2.45
C TYR A 6 -0.12 -11.31 -1.92
N LEU A 7 -1.33 -11.24 -2.48
CA LEU A 7 -2.45 -12.09 -2.13
C LEU A 7 -2.95 -12.77 -3.41
N ASP A 8 -2.95 -14.10 -3.40
CA ASP A 8 -3.52 -14.91 -4.48
C ASP A 8 -4.99 -15.18 -4.16
N LEU A 9 -5.88 -14.73 -5.04
CA LEU A 9 -7.34 -14.85 -4.89
C LEU A 9 -7.92 -15.93 -5.81
N ASN A 10 -7.09 -16.80 -6.41
CA ASN A 10 -7.56 -17.94 -7.19
C ASN A 10 -8.25 -18.97 -6.27
N ASP A 11 -9.57 -18.86 -6.17
CA ASP A 11 -10.44 -19.90 -5.61
C ASP A 11 -11.21 -20.56 -6.76
N GLU A 12 -11.61 -21.83 -6.61
CA GLU A 12 -12.04 -22.81 -7.63
C GLU A 12 -13.26 -22.38 -8.50
N ASN A 13 -13.73 -21.14 -8.40
CA ASN A 13 -14.84 -20.61 -9.19
C ASN A 13 -14.68 -19.14 -9.64
N ILE A 14 -13.70 -18.38 -9.13
CA ILE A 14 -13.54 -16.95 -9.46
C ILE A 14 -12.08 -16.66 -9.78
N ASP A 15 -11.82 -16.40 -11.05
CA ASP A 15 -10.54 -15.95 -11.60
C ASP A 15 -10.35 -14.47 -11.24
N SER A 16 -10.10 -14.18 -9.96
CA SER A 16 -10.03 -12.80 -9.43
C SER A 16 -8.64 -12.18 -9.50
N GLY A 17 -7.67 -12.85 -10.17
CA GLY A 17 -6.31 -12.34 -10.35
C GLY A 17 -5.42 -12.34 -9.11
N ILE A 18 -4.21 -11.77 -9.27
CA ILE A 18 -3.22 -11.59 -8.19
C ILE A 18 -3.28 -10.14 -7.70
N LEU A 19 -3.61 -9.94 -6.42
CA LEU A 19 -3.57 -8.61 -5.80
C LEU A 19 -2.19 -8.37 -5.19
N ASN A 20 -1.50 -7.34 -5.64
CA ASN A 20 -0.21 -6.93 -5.07
C ASN A 20 -0.35 -5.60 -4.33
N ASP A 21 0.22 -5.52 -3.12
CA ASP A 21 0.25 -4.31 -2.32
C ASP A 21 1.69 -3.91 -1.95
N VAL A 22 2.10 -2.71 -2.36
CA VAL A 22 3.39 -2.12 -2.01
C VAL A 22 3.15 -0.96 -1.06
N THR A 23 3.71 -1.05 0.14
CA THR A 23 3.65 0.00 1.16
C THR A 23 5.03 0.61 1.39
N LEU A 24 5.15 1.92 1.19
CA LEU A 24 6.32 2.72 1.47
C LEU A 24 6.05 3.70 2.61
N GLY A 25 6.79 3.56 3.70
CA GLY A 25 6.68 4.40 4.90
C GLY A 25 7.97 5.19 5.18
N VAL A 26 7.88 6.51 5.25
CA VAL A 26 8.95 7.43 5.64
C VAL A 26 8.62 8.05 6.99
N ASN A 27 9.60 8.03 7.91
CA ASN A 27 9.49 8.69 9.21
C ASN A 27 10.56 9.78 9.29
N TRP A 28 10.13 11.03 9.24
CA TRP A 28 10.99 12.20 9.33
C TRP A 28 10.95 12.79 10.74
N TYR A 29 12.12 12.89 11.37
CA TYR A 29 12.29 13.52 12.68
C TYR A 29 12.88 14.91 12.48
N LEU A 30 12.04 15.95 12.59
CA LEU A 30 12.49 17.34 12.43
C LEU A 30 13.17 17.85 13.71
N ASN A 31 12.69 17.39 14.87
CA ASN A 31 13.20 17.74 16.19
C ASN A 31 12.84 16.63 17.18
N ALA A 32 13.45 16.63 18.37
CA ALA A 32 13.08 15.72 19.47
C ALA A 32 11.61 15.82 19.89
N TYR A 33 10.93 16.90 19.48
CA TYR A 33 9.52 17.14 19.75
C TYR A 33 8.61 17.01 18.52
N THR A 34 9.14 16.83 17.31
CA THR A 34 8.32 16.85 16.09
C THR A 34 8.71 15.70 15.17
N ARG A 35 7.74 14.81 14.91
CA ARG A 35 7.85 13.72 13.95
C ARG A 35 6.76 13.82 12.90
N LEU A 36 7.17 13.71 11.64
CA LEU A 36 6.29 13.54 10.49
C LEU A 36 6.40 12.10 9.99
N MET A 37 5.26 11.48 9.72
CA MET A 37 5.17 10.18 9.09
C MET A 37 4.46 10.33 7.75
N PHE A 38 4.99 9.67 6.74
CA PHE A 38 4.37 9.55 5.43
C PHE A 38 4.27 8.07 5.10
N ASN A 39 3.09 7.59 4.73
CA ASN A 39 2.87 6.26 4.21
C ASN A 39 2.19 6.37 2.85
N TYR A 40 2.73 5.67 1.88
CA TYR A 40 2.20 5.53 0.54
C TYR A 40 1.94 4.04 0.30
N ILE A 41 0.73 3.70 -0.14
CA ILE A 41 0.35 2.33 -0.45
C ILE A 41 -0.15 2.34 -1.89
N HIS A 42 0.46 1.52 -2.72
CA HIS A 42 0.04 1.29 -4.09
C HIS A 42 -0.47 -0.15 -4.20
N LEU A 43 -1.72 -0.30 -4.63
CA LEU A 43 -2.36 -1.57 -4.87
C LEU A 43 -2.59 -1.71 -6.37
N PHE A 44 -2.20 -2.85 -6.93
CA PHE A 44 -2.46 -3.18 -8.32
C PHE A 44 -2.99 -4.61 -8.40
N LEU A 45 -4.14 -4.74 -9.07
CA LEU A 45 -4.78 -6.02 -9.35
C LEU A 45 -4.49 -6.41 -10.78
N ASN A 46 -3.84 -7.56 -10.95
CA ASN A 46 -3.63 -8.16 -12.26
C ASN A 46 -4.66 -9.28 -12.45
N ASP A 47 -5.82 -8.91 -12.99
CA ASP A 47 -6.96 -9.79 -13.26
C ASP A 47 -7.11 -9.98 -14.78
N PRO A 48 -7.25 -11.22 -15.29
CA PRO A 48 -7.37 -11.49 -16.72
C PRO A 48 -8.76 -11.20 -17.31
N VAL A 49 -9.78 -11.03 -16.47
CA VAL A 49 -11.21 -10.86 -16.82
C VAL A 49 -11.66 -9.40 -16.68
N THR A 50 -11.19 -8.73 -15.65
CA THR A 50 -11.53 -7.35 -15.30
C THR A 50 -10.28 -6.50 -15.49
N ASP A 51 -10.32 -5.60 -16.47
CA ASP A 51 -9.20 -4.71 -16.84
C ASP A 51 -8.45 -4.12 -15.62
N HIS A 52 -7.16 -3.86 -15.80
CA HIS A 52 -6.21 -3.53 -14.73
C HIS A 52 -6.79 -2.51 -13.74
N SER A 53 -6.81 -2.89 -12.45
CA SER A 53 -7.35 -2.05 -11.40
C SER A 53 -6.24 -1.61 -10.45
N ASP A 54 -5.90 -0.32 -10.52
CA ASP A 54 -4.90 0.32 -9.68
C ASP A 54 -5.56 1.22 -8.62
N ALA A 55 -5.04 1.20 -7.41
CA ALA A 55 -5.48 2.07 -6.32
C ALA A 55 -4.29 2.62 -5.53
N ASP A 56 -4.30 3.94 -5.33
CA ASP A 56 -3.28 4.67 -4.57
C ASP A 56 -3.85 5.21 -3.26
N ILE A 57 -3.14 4.97 -2.16
CA ILE A 57 -3.50 5.49 -0.84
C ILE A 57 -2.31 6.28 -0.28
N PHE A 58 -2.57 7.53 0.07
CA PHE A 58 -1.60 8.42 0.72
C PHE A 58 -2.08 8.76 2.13
N ALA A 59 -1.21 8.52 3.12
CA ALA A 59 -1.46 8.86 4.51
C ALA A 59 -0.29 9.65 5.09
N SER A 60 -0.55 10.84 5.62
CA SER A 60 0.43 11.61 6.37
C SER A 60 -0.04 11.81 7.81
N ARG A 61 0.90 11.78 8.74
CA ARG A 61 0.64 12.02 10.16
C ARG A 61 1.74 12.90 10.74
N GLY A 62 1.37 14.06 11.26
CA GLY A 62 2.24 14.91 12.04
C GLY A 62 1.84 14.88 13.51
N GLY A 63 2.82 14.70 14.40
CA GLY A 63 2.61 14.75 15.84
C GLY A 63 3.72 15.52 16.52
N ARG A 64 3.33 16.32 17.52
CA ARG A 64 4.25 16.89 18.51
C ARG A 64 4.30 15.95 19.70
N LEU A 65 5.50 15.53 20.11
CA LEU A 65 5.74 14.70 21.30
C LEU A 65 5.50 15.51 22.57
#